data_AF-A0A6L3N836-F1
#
_entry.id   AF-A0A6L3N836-F1
#
_cell.length_a   1.000
_cell.length_b   1.000
_cell.length_c   1.000
_cell.angle_alpha   90.00
_cell.angle_beta   90.00
_cell.angle_gamma   90.00
#
_symmetry.space_group_name_H-M   'P 1'
#
loop_
_entity.id
_entity.type
_entity.pdbx_description
1 polymer ?
#
loop_
_entity_poly.entity_id
_entity_poly.type
_entity_poly.pdbx_seq_one_letter_code
_entity_poly.pdbx_strand_id
1 'polypeptide(L)'
;MARAQGIATGRATLAGMALSNALVALAGALFAQTQGGADISMGIGTIVIGLAAVIIGETLLPARRLVLTTLAVVLGAIVYRFFIALALNSEFIGLKAQDLNLVTAALVTIALVLPATRKKLFARKNGGA
;
A
#
# COMPACT_ATOMS: atom_id res chain seq x y z
N MET A 1 -23.57 -1.42 -19.31
CA MET A 1 -23.54 -2.81 -19.82
C MET A 1 -24.05 -3.81 -18.77
N ALA A 2 -23.53 -3.88 -17.54
CA ALA A 2 -24.03 -4.80 -16.50
C ALA A 2 -25.51 -4.60 -16.12
N ARG A 3 -25.99 -3.34 -16.03
CA ARG A 3 -27.40 -3.04 -15.73
C ARG A 3 -28.37 -3.51 -16.82
N ALA A 4 -27.94 -3.55 -18.09
CA ALA A 4 -28.72 -4.06 -19.21
C ALA A 4 -28.78 -5.60 -19.23
N GLN A 5 -27.89 -6.27 -18.49
CA GLN A 5 -27.87 -7.72 -18.28
C GLN A 5 -28.65 -8.16 -17.02
N GLY A 6 -29.56 -7.31 -16.52
CA GLY A 6 -30.39 -7.61 -15.34
C GLY A 6 -29.66 -7.55 -13.99
N ILE A 7 -28.38 -7.19 -13.96
CA ILE A 7 -27.60 -7.10 -12.72
C ILE A 7 -27.99 -5.83 -11.98
N ALA A 8 -28.37 -5.96 -10.71
CA ALA A 8 -28.66 -4.85 -9.81
C ALA A 8 -27.37 -4.12 -9.40
N THR A 9 -26.80 -3.33 -10.30
CA THR A 9 -25.52 -2.62 -10.11
C THR A 9 -25.52 -1.76 -8.84
N GLY A 10 -26.63 -1.10 -8.50
CA GLY A 10 -26.73 -0.30 -7.27
C GLY A 10 -26.54 -1.14 -6.00
N ARG A 11 -27.17 -2.32 -5.92
CA ARG A 11 -27.01 -3.25 -4.78
C ARG A 11 -25.60 -3.83 -4.73
N ALA A 12 -25.02 -4.17 -5.89
CA ALA A 12 -23.66 -4.69 -5.98
C ALA A 12 -22.62 -3.66 -5.50
N THR A 13 -22.73 -2.40 -5.93
CA THR A 13 -21.85 -1.32 -5.48
C THR A 13 -22.02 -1.05 -3.99
N LEU A 14 -23.27 -0.99 -3.50
CA LEU A 14 -23.54 -0.79 -2.07
C LEU A 14 -22.94 -1.91 -1.22
N ALA A 15 -23.12 -3.17 -1.63
CA ALA A 15 -22.54 -4.32 -0.96
C ALA A 15 -21.00 -4.28 -0.94
N GLY A 16 -20.37 -3.90 -2.06
CA GLY A 16 -18.91 -3.73 -2.12
C GLY A 16 -18.39 -2.63 -1.20
N MET A 17 -19.03 -1.45 -1.19
CA MET A 17 -18.66 -0.36 -0.30
C MET A 17 -18.87 -0.70 1.17
N ALA A 18 -20.00 -1.34 1.51
CA ALA A 18 -20.29 -1.77 2.87
C ALA A 18 -19.25 -2.78 3.37
N LEU A 19 -18.89 -3.78 2.55
CA LEU A 19 -17.86 -4.76 2.89
C LEU A 19 -16.49 -4.09 3.09
N SER A 20 -16.09 -3.19 2.18
CA SER A 20 -14.83 -2.46 2.29
C SER A 20 -14.76 -1.66 3.60
N ASN A 21 -15.81 -0.90 3.92
CA ASN A 21 -15.85 -0.09 5.14
C ASN A 21 -15.90 -0.96 6.40
N ALA A 22 -16.60 -2.10 6.38
CA ALA A 22 -16.62 -3.03 7.50
C ALA A 22 -15.23 -3.61 7.80
N LEU A 23 -14.47 -3.98 6.76
CA LEU A 23 -13.10 -4.46 6.92
C LEU A 23 -12.16 -3.38 7.48
N VAL A 24 -12.27 -2.14 7.00
CA VAL A 24 -11.49 -1.00 7.51
C VAL A 24 -11.83 -0.70 8.97
N ALA A 25 -13.12 -0.69 9.32
CA ALA A 25 -13.56 -0.46 10.69
C ALA A 25 -13.08 -1.56 11.65
N LEU A 26 -13.18 -2.83 11.21
CA LEU A 26 -12.68 -3.98 11.99
C LEU A 26 -11.17 -3.89 12.23
N ALA A 27 -10.39 -3.59 11.19
CA ALA A 27 -8.95 -3.42 11.31
C ALA A 27 -8.59 -2.27 12.27
N GLY A 28 -9.29 -1.14 12.18
CA GLY A 28 -9.11 0.00 13.09
C GLY A 28 -9.45 -0.34 14.55
N ALA A 29 -10.54 -1.08 14.78
CA ALA A 29 -10.94 -1.51 16.12
C ALA A 29 -9.94 -2.49 16.74
N LEU A 30 -9.39 -3.43 15.96
CA LEU A 30 -8.32 -4.32 16.42
C LEU A 30 -7.03 -3.53 16.71
N PHE A 31 -6.68 -2.58 15.86
CA PHE A 31 -5.49 -1.75 16.05
C PHE A 31 -5.58 -0.89 17.31
N ALA A 32 -6.71 -0.23 17.55
CA ALA A 32 -6.95 0.55 18.75
C ALA A 32 -6.85 -0.30 20.03
N GLN A 33 -7.34 -1.54 20.00
CA GLN A 33 -7.18 -2.48 21.11
C GLN A 33 -5.71 -2.85 21.34
N THR A 34 -4.93 -3.08 20.27
CA THR A 34 -3.50 -3.42 20.43
C THR A 34 -2.66 -2.25 20.94
N GLN A 35 -3.02 -1.01 20.60
CA GLN A 35 -2.28 0.19 20.97
C GLN A 35 -2.73 0.79 22.31
N GLY A 36 -3.82 0.28 22.92
CA GLY A 36 -4.32 0.74 24.22
C GLY A 36 -5.04 2.09 24.18
N GLY A 37 -5.36 2.62 23.00
CA GLY A 37 -6.01 3.91 22.81
C GLY A 37 -6.21 4.24 21.33
N ALA A 38 -6.95 5.31 21.04
CA ALA A 38 -7.20 5.78 19.68
C ALA A 38 -6.90 7.28 19.58
N ASP A 39 -6.10 7.66 18.59
CA ASP A 39 -5.78 9.05 18.23
C ASP A 39 -6.08 9.23 16.72
N ILE A 40 -6.54 10.42 16.32
CA ILE A 40 -6.79 10.80 14.92
C ILE A 40 -5.51 10.68 14.08
N SER A 41 -4.34 10.94 14.66
CA SER A 41 -3.06 10.85 13.97
C SER A 41 -2.59 9.41 13.73
N MET A 42 -3.15 8.46 14.46
CA MET A 42 -2.76 7.04 14.44
C MET A 42 -3.00 6.37 13.08
N GLY A 43 -4.02 6.81 12.33
CA GLY A 43 -4.40 6.23 11.04
C GLY A 43 -3.64 6.78 9.83
N ILE A 44 -2.98 7.94 9.95
CA ILE A 44 -2.35 8.59 8.79
C ILE A 44 -1.18 7.73 8.26
N GLY A 45 -0.35 7.21 9.16
CA GLY A 45 0.78 6.35 8.79
C GLY A 45 0.35 5.03 8.16
N THR A 46 -0.72 4.41 8.67
CA THR A 46 -1.21 3.12 8.17
C THR A 46 -1.83 3.23 6.77
N ILE A 47 -2.49 4.35 6.44
CA ILE A 47 -3.00 4.61 5.08
C ILE A 47 -1.84 4.72 4.08
N VAL A 48 -0.78 5.46 4.42
CA VAL A 48 0.39 5.63 3.54
C VAL A 48 1.08 4.29 3.30
N ILE A 49 1.28 3.51 4.35
CA ILE A 49 1.87 2.16 4.26
C ILE A 49 0.98 1.25 3.40
N GLY A 50 -0.33 1.27 3.61
CA GLY A 50 -1.27 0.46 2.82
C GLY A 50 -1.24 0.78 1.34
N LEU A 51 -1.23 2.08 0.99
CA LEU A 51 -1.17 2.54 -0.39
C LEU A 51 0.18 2.18 -1.05
N ALA A 52 1.29 2.29 -0.31
CA ALA A 52 2.61 1.86 -0.77
C ALA A 52 2.67 0.35 -1.04
N ALA A 53 2.14 -0.48 -0.13
CA ALA A 53 2.09 -1.93 -0.30
C ALA A 53 1.27 -2.35 -1.54
N VAL A 54 0.15 -1.66 -1.82
CA VAL A 54 -0.65 -1.89 -3.02
C VAL A 54 0.13 -1.56 -4.29
N ILE A 55 0.78 -0.39 -4.34
CA ILE A 55 1.59 0.00 -5.50
C ILE A 55 2.71 -1.00 -5.75
N ILE A 56 3.46 -1.37 -4.70
CA ILE A 56 4.56 -2.35 -4.82
C ILE A 56 4.01 -3.69 -5.31
N GLY A 57 2.93 -4.19 -4.70
CA GLY A 57 2.29 -5.45 -5.09
C GLY A 57 1.85 -5.48 -6.57
N GLU A 58 1.13 -4.45 -7.00
CA GLU A 58 0.67 -4.34 -8.39
C GLU A 58 1.83 -4.21 -9.39
N THR A 59 2.94 -3.60 -9.00
CA THR A 59 4.14 -3.53 -9.87
C THR A 59 4.88 -4.86 -10.01
N LEU A 60 4.84 -5.73 -8.99
CA LEU A 60 5.46 -7.07 -9.06
C LEU A 60 4.62 -8.05 -9.89
N LEU A 61 3.29 -8.03 -9.70
CA LEU A 61 2.37 -8.96 -10.34
C LEU A 61 1.23 -8.19 -11.02
N PRO A 62 1.39 -7.76 -12.28
CA PRO A 62 0.34 -7.10 -13.03
C PRO A 62 -0.75 -8.13 -13.41
N ALA A 63 -1.71 -8.32 -12.51
CA ALA A 63 -2.77 -9.32 -12.68
C ALA A 63 -4.13 -8.68 -12.97
N ARG A 64 -4.89 -9.29 -13.89
CA ARG A 64 -6.25 -8.85 -14.29
C ARG A 64 -7.38 -9.42 -13.41
N ARG A 65 -7.09 -10.41 -12.56
CA ARG A 65 -8.09 -11.07 -11.70
C ARG A 65 -7.97 -10.56 -10.27
N LEU A 66 -9.11 -10.25 -9.66
CA LEU A 66 -9.21 -9.73 -8.29
C LEU A 66 -8.43 -10.56 -7.27
N VAL A 67 -8.50 -11.90 -7.36
CA VAL A 67 -7.79 -12.83 -6.44
C VAL A 67 -6.27 -12.72 -6.56
N LEU A 68 -5.77 -12.51 -7.78
CA LEU A 68 -4.33 -12.33 -8.00
C LEU A 68 -3.90 -10.92 -7.56
N THR A 69 -4.76 -9.92 -7.71
CA THR A 69 -4.51 -8.57 -7.20
C THR A 69 -4.41 -8.56 -5.68
N THR A 70 -5.32 -9.23 -4.96
CA THR A 70 -5.23 -9.31 -3.48
C THR A 70 -3.98 -10.06 -3.02
N LEU A 71 -3.60 -11.15 -3.68
CA LEU A 71 -2.34 -11.85 -3.41
C LEU A 71 -1.10 -10.98 -3.70
N ALA A 72 -1.14 -10.20 -4.79
CA ALA A 72 -0.07 -9.26 -5.14
C ALA A 72 0.12 -8.20 -4.05
N VAL A 73 -0.97 -7.63 -3.53
CA VAL A 73 -0.91 -6.67 -2.41
C VAL A 73 -0.32 -7.30 -1.14
N VAL A 74 -0.71 -8.53 -0.82
CA VAL A 74 -0.15 -9.27 0.34
C VAL A 74 1.36 -9.47 0.17
N LEU A 75 1.80 -9.89 -1.02
CA LEU A 75 3.24 -10.00 -1.33
C LEU A 75 3.94 -8.64 -1.26
N GLY A 76 3.32 -7.58 -1.76
CA GLY A 76 3.84 -6.21 -1.67
C GLY A 76 4.02 -5.75 -0.22
N ALA A 77 3.08 -6.08 0.67
CA ALA A 77 3.17 -5.78 2.10
C ALA A 77 4.32 -6.55 2.79
N ILE A 78 4.55 -7.81 2.40
CA ILE A 78 5.67 -8.60 2.92
C ILE A 78 7.00 -8.01 2.44
N VAL A 79 7.12 -7.70 1.15
CA VAL A 79 8.32 -7.07 0.57
C VAL A 79 8.59 -5.71 1.21
N TYR A 80 7.56 -4.91 1.45
CA TYR A 80 7.67 -3.65 2.19
C TYR A 80 8.23 -3.86 3.60
N ARG A 81 7.75 -4.89 4.32
CA ARG A 81 8.29 -5.27 5.63
C ARG A 81 9.76 -5.70 5.57
N PHE A 82 10.17 -6.42 4.52
CA PHE A 82 11.59 -6.75 4.30
C PHE A 82 12.45 -5.51 4.08
N PHE A 83 11.98 -4.54 3.30
CA PHE A 83 12.72 -3.27 3.11
C PHE A 83 12.88 -2.50 4.42
N ILE A 84 11.84 -2.41 5.25
CA ILE A 84 11.94 -1.83 6.59
C ILE A 84 12.92 -2.62 7.46
N ALA A 85 12.82 -3.94 7.49
CA ALA A 85 13.68 -4.78 8.34
C ALA A 85 15.17 -4.68 7.94
N LEU A 86 15.46 -4.61 6.65
CA LEU A 86 16.82 -4.42 6.12
C LEU A 86 17.34 -3.01 6.41
N ALA A 87 16.48 -2.00 6.29
CA ALA A 87 16.83 -0.64 6.66
C ALA A 87 17.20 -0.51 8.14
N LEU A 88 16.38 -1.09 9.02
CA LEU A 88 16.61 -1.13 10.46
C LEU A 88 17.86 -1.95 10.84
N ASN A 89 18.13 -3.07 10.17
CA ASN A 89 19.37 -3.84 10.39
C ASN A 89 20.62 -3.15 9.84
N SER A 90 20.47 -2.27 8.86
CA SER A 90 21.56 -1.49 8.29
C SER A 90 21.92 -0.26 9.15
N GLU A 91 21.25 -0.02 10.29
CA GLU A 91 21.60 0.98 11.29
C GLU A 91 22.85 0.59 12.12
N PHE A 92 23.90 0.10 11.45
CA PHE A 92 25.24 -0.03 12.04
C PHE A 92 25.91 1.34 12.32
N ILE A 93 25.16 2.44 12.15
CA ILE A 93 25.50 3.80 12.59
C ILE A 93 24.36 4.24 13.50
N GLY A 94 24.54 4.03 14.81
CA GLY A 94 23.52 4.19 15.84
C GLY A 94 22.79 5.55 15.82
N LEU A 95 21.61 5.57 15.23
CA LEU A 95 20.67 6.69 15.29
C LEU A 95 19.43 6.28 16.09
N LYS A 96 18.92 7.22 16.89
CA LYS A 96 17.88 6.98 17.89
C LYS A 96 16.51 6.79 17.23
N ALA A 97 15.65 6.02 17.91
CA ALA A 97 14.30 5.66 17.47
C ALA A 97 13.35 6.82 17.08
N GLN A 98 13.68 8.08 17.41
CA GLN A 98 12.92 9.26 16.99
C GLN A 98 13.17 9.67 15.52
N ASP A 99 14.33 9.29 14.95
CA ASP A 99 14.67 9.52 13.54
C ASP A 99 14.11 8.42 12.62
N LEU A 100 13.53 7.37 13.19
CA LEU A 100 12.97 6.24 12.44
C LEU A 100 11.82 6.66 11.51
N ASN A 101 10.95 7.59 11.90
CA ASN A 101 9.90 8.08 10.98
C ASN A 101 10.48 8.87 9.80
N LEU A 102 11.59 9.59 10.00
CA LEU A 102 12.32 10.31 8.94
C LEU A 102 13.03 9.34 8.01
N VAL A 103 13.70 8.32 8.56
CA VAL A 103 14.38 7.27 7.81
C VAL A 103 13.37 6.43 7.03
N THR A 104 12.24 6.06 7.64
CA THR A 104 11.15 5.31 6.97
C THR A 104 10.53 6.16 5.86
N ALA A 105 10.28 7.46 6.09
CA ALA A 105 9.79 8.38 5.08
C ALA A 105 10.79 8.56 3.92
N ALA A 106 12.08 8.69 4.21
CA ALA A 106 13.14 8.80 3.19
C ALA A 106 13.26 7.51 2.36
N LEU A 107 13.22 6.34 3.00
CA LEU A 107 13.24 5.04 2.32
C LEU A 107 12.02 4.82 1.44
N VAL A 108 10.82 5.12 1.94
CA VAL A 108 9.58 5.08 1.15
C VAL A 108 9.69 6.02 -0.05
N THR A 109 10.22 7.23 0.16
CA THR A 109 10.41 8.22 -0.91
C THR A 109 11.38 7.72 -1.97
N ILE A 110 12.55 7.18 -1.59
CA ILE A 110 13.53 6.63 -2.53
C ILE A 110 12.97 5.40 -3.26
N ALA A 111 12.32 4.50 -2.53
CA ALA A 111 11.71 3.28 -3.08
C ALA A 111 10.56 3.57 -4.05
N LEU A 112 9.82 4.68 -3.88
CA LEU A 112 8.77 5.13 -4.81
C LEU A 112 9.33 5.92 -5.99
N VAL A 113 10.38 6.72 -5.79
CA VAL A 113 10.98 7.57 -6.84
C VAL A 113 11.80 6.74 -7.84
N LEU A 114 12.50 5.69 -7.40
CA LEU A 114 13.26 4.80 -8.30
C LEU A 114 12.41 4.15 -9.42
N PRO A 115 11.25 3.54 -9.15
CA PRO A 115 10.41 2.96 -10.20
C PRO A 115 9.72 4.04 -11.05
N ALA A 116 9.36 5.19 -10.47
CA ALA A 116 8.75 6.30 -11.21
C ALA A 116 9.72 6.96 -12.21
N THR A 117 10.99 7.11 -11.82
CA THR A 117 12.06 7.64 -12.69
C THR A 117 12.43 6.66 -13.79
N ARG A 118 12.49 5.34 -13.51
CA ARG A 118 12.66 4.32 -14.56
C ARG A 118 11.52 4.36 -15.59
N LYS A 119 10.26 4.51 -15.19
CA LYS A 119 9.14 4.66 -16.15
C LYS A 119 9.27 5.91 -17.03
N LYS A 120 9.67 7.06 -16.48
CA LYS A 120 9.91 8.29 -17.26
C LYS A 120 11.13 8.19 -18.19
N LEU A 121 12.19 7.51 -17.78
CA LEU A 121 13.39 7.30 -18.59
C LEU A 121 13.12 6.33 -19.76
N PHE A 122 12.32 5.28 -19.56
CA PHE A 122 11.92 4.36 -20.63
C PHE A 122 10.81 4.90 -21.54
N ALA A 123 9.86 5.70 -21.03
CA ALA A 123 8.84 6.35 -21.87
C ALA A 123 9.43 7.42 -22.82
N ARG A 124 10.56 8.04 -22.44
CA ARG A 124 11.24 9.04 -23.27
C ARG A 124 12.11 8.43 -24.37
N LYS A 125 12.35 7.11 -24.36
CA LYS A 125 13.13 6.40 -25.39
C LYS A 125 12.30 5.98 -26.61
N ASN A 126 10.96 5.99 -26.53
CA ASN A 126 10.07 5.61 -27.65
C ASN A 126 9.31 6.80 -28.28
N GLY A 127 9.74 8.04 -28.03
CA GLY A 127 9.15 9.27 -28.57
C GLY A 127 10.09 10.06 -29.49
N GLY A 128 11.12 9.43 -30.04
CA GLY A 128 12.10 10.10 -30.89
C GLY A 128 12.81 9.12 -31.81
N ALA A 129 12.11 8.72 -32.87
CA ALA A 129 12.61 8.35 -34.20
C ALA A 129 11.42 7.77 -34.99
#